data_AF-X1U2U3-F1
#
_entry.id   AF-X1U2U3-F1
#
_cell.length_a   1.000
_cell.length_b   1.000
_cell.length_c   1.000
_cell.angle_alpha   90.00
_cell.angle_beta   90.00
_cell.angle_gamma   90.00
#
_symmetry.space_group_name_H-M   'P 1'
#
loop_
_entity.id
_entity.type
_entity.pdbx_description
1 polymer ?
#
loop_
_entity_poly.entity_id
_entity_poly.type
_entity_poly.pdbx_seq_one_letter_code
_entity_poly.pdbx_strand_id
1 'polypeptide(L)'
;MGERRSKSWYEFEHGKTGVDKFNKGIHAIRARALAKLIAADKPQRIFEFAAGGSILALEVLKLLPFSKYWWTDFSTPAIVDAKIKLKDFPVFIDSKDIDEDYENTIWHAFDVILFAGAFTILSLICSS
;
A
#
# COMPACT_ATOMS: atom_id res chain seq x y z
N MET A 1 -22.99 -19.88 -27.03
CA MET A 1 -22.95 -18.93 -25.89
C MET A 1 -21.55 -19.02 -25.30
N GLY A 2 -20.68 -18.06 -25.61
CA GLY A 2 -19.28 -18.09 -25.16
C GLY A 2 -19.14 -17.49 -23.77
N GLU A 3 -18.50 -18.24 -22.88
CA GLU A 3 -18.17 -17.87 -21.50
C GLU A 3 -17.54 -16.47 -21.42
N ARG A 4 -18.25 -15.50 -20.84
CA ARG A 4 -17.61 -14.27 -20.34
C ARG A 4 -16.77 -14.67 -19.14
N ARG A 5 -15.50 -15.00 -19.37
CA ARG A 5 -14.49 -15.04 -18.31
C ARG A 5 -14.45 -13.66 -17.67
N SER A 6 -14.93 -13.55 -16.43
CA SER A 6 -14.84 -12.34 -15.64
C SER A 6 -13.37 -12.04 -15.39
N LYS A 7 -12.80 -11.11 -16.16
CA LYS A 7 -11.53 -10.49 -15.82
C LYS A 7 -11.64 -9.99 -14.38
N SER A 8 -10.63 -10.25 -13.55
CA SER A 8 -10.63 -9.73 -12.19
C SER A 8 -10.73 -8.19 -12.25
N TRP A 9 -11.38 -7.58 -11.25
CA TRP A 9 -11.52 -6.12 -11.19
C TRP A 9 -10.16 -5.41 -11.36
N TYR A 10 -9.10 -6.05 -10.84
CA TYR A 10 -7.69 -5.69 -11.03
C TYR A 10 -7.25 -5.62 -12.51
N GLU A 11 -7.52 -6.65 -13.31
CA GLU A 11 -7.17 -6.65 -14.75
C GLU A 11 -7.97 -5.62 -15.55
N PHE A 12 -9.19 -5.32 -15.12
CA PHE A 12 -10.06 -4.34 -15.76
C PHE A 12 -9.59 -2.89 -15.51
N GLU A 13 -9.17 -2.58 -14.28
CA GLU A 13 -8.69 -1.23 -13.93
C GLU A 13 -7.24 -0.98 -14.32
N HIS A 14 -6.33 -1.95 -14.10
CA HIS A 14 -4.89 -1.76 -14.29
C HIS A 14 -4.36 -2.18 -15.67
N GLY A 15 -5.14 -2.92 -16.47
CA GLY A 15 -4.75 -3.31 -17.83
C GLY A 15 -4.63 -2.16 -18.84
N LYS A 16 -4.93 -0.91 -18.45
CA LYS A 16 -4.85 0.28 -19.31
C LYS A 16 -3.68 1.16 -18.87
N THR A 17 -2.68 1.30 -19.74
CA THR A 17 -1.47 2.12 -19.56
C THR A 17 -1.71 3.58 -19.11
N GLY A 18 -2.91 4.13 -19.33
CA GLY A 18 -3.31 5.45 -18.82
C GLY A 18 -3.64 5.47 -17.33
N VAL A 19 -4.27 4.41 -16.82
CA VAL A 19 -4.68 4.29 -15.40
C VAL A 19 -3.46 4.11 -14.52
N ASP A 20 -2.49 3.29 -14.93
CA ASP A 20 -1.24 3.12 -14.18
C ASP A 20 -0.41 4.41 -14.11
N LYS A 21 -0.35 5.20 -15.18
CA LYS A 21 0.32 6.51 -15.17
C LYS A 21 -0.39 7.50 -14.24
N PHE A 22 -1.72 7.52 -14.29
CA PHE A 22 -2.53 8.35 -13.41
C PHE A 22 -2.36 7.96 -11.93
N ASN A 23 -2.46 6.66 -11.63
CA ASN A 23 -2.24 6.12 -10.29
C ASN A 23 -0.83 6.44 -9.79
N LYS A 24 0.20 6.27 -10.63
CA LYS A 24 1.57 6.65 -10.26
C LYS A 24 1.69 8.13 -9.89
N GLY A 25 1.08 9.02 -10.66
CA GLY A 25 1.08 10.46 -10.38
C GLY A 25 0.39 10.80 -9.06
N ILE A 26 -0.80 10.24 -8.82
CA ILE A 26 -1.57 10.45 -7.60
C ILE A 26 -0.83 9.89 -6.38
N HIS A 27 -0.33 8.66 -6.44
CA HIS A 27 0.41 8.05 -5.34
C HIS A 27 1.70 8.80 -5.01
N ALA A 28 2.40 9.38 -6.00
CA ALA A 28 3.57 10.22 -5.75
C ALA A 28 3.22 11.55 -5.05
N ILE A 29 2.07 12.16 -5.35
CA ILE A 29 1.60 13.35 -4.62
C ILE A 29 1.22 12.96 -3.18
N ARG A 30 0.48 11.86 -3.03
CA ARG A 30 0.07 11.30 -1.74
C ARG A 30 1.27 10.98 -0.84
N ALA A 31 2.29 10.31 -1.37
CA ALA A 31 3.51 9.99 -0.62
C ALA A 31 4.24 11.25 -0.14
N ARG A 32 4.33 12.29 -0.98
CA ARG A 32 4.91 13.59 -0.59
C ARG A 32 4.11 14.29 0.50
N ALA A 33 2.78 14.21 0.45
CA ALA A 33 1.93 14.76 1.51
C ALA A 33 2.13 14.00 2.82
N LEU A 34 2.12 12.66 2.77
CA LEU A 34 2.35 11.82 3.94
C LEU A 34 3.71 12.11 4.58
N ALA A 35 4.78 12.13 3.80
CA ALA A 35 6.13 12.41 4.30
C ALA A 35 6.24 13.80 4.97
N LYS A 36 5.41 14.78 4.59
CA LYS A 36 5.37 16.08 5.27
C LYS A 36 4.55 16.07 6.56
N LEU A 37 3.53 15.21 6.65
CA LEU A 37 2.63 15.14 7.80
C LEU A 37 3.22 14.35 8.96
N ILE A 38 4.09 13.39 8.65
CA ILE A 38 4.71 12.53 9.65
C ILE A 38 6.14 13.00 9.94
N ALA A 39 6.69 12.59 11.08
CA ALA A 39 8.04 12.95 11.48
C ALA A 39 9.08 12.23 10.60
N ALA A 40 9.33 12.77 9.40
CA ALA A 40 10.23 12.19 8.39
C ALA A 40 11.69 12.12 8.84
N ASP A 41 12.05 12.86 9.89
CA ASP A 41 13.35 12.81 10.56
C ASP A 41 13.53 11.56 11.44
N LYS A 42 12.45 10.79 11.66
CA LYS A 42 12.47 9.57 12.47
C LYS A 42 12.02 8.36 11.66
N PRO A 43 12.59 7.17 11.91
CA PRO A 43 12.04 5.91 11.39
C PRO A 43 10.57 5.76 11.79
N GLN A 44 9.70 5.52 10.81
CA GLN A 44 8.27 5.28 11.03
C GLN A 44 7.94 3.81 10.80
N ARG A 45 6.98 3.28 11.54
CA ARG A 45 6.33 1.99 11.29
C ARG A 45 5.00 2.26 10.62
N ILE A 46 4.95 2.01 9.32
CA ILE A 46 3.81 2.36 8.47
C ILE A 46 3.07 1.07 8.11
N PHE A 47 1.77 1.05 8.31
CA PHE A 47 0.89 -0.03 7.89
C PHE A 47 -0.08 0.46 6.81
N GLU A 48 -0.22 -0.26 5.71
CA GLU A 48 -1.14 0.07 4.61
C GLU A 48 -2.14 -1.05 4.33
N PHE A 49 -3.43 -0.73 4.42
CA PHE A 49 -4.53 -1.58 4.01
C PHE A 49 -4.86 -1.42 2.52
N ALA A 50 -5.20 -2.54 1.88
CA ALA A 50 -5.64 -2.59 0.48
C ALA A 50 -4.64 -1.86 -0.45
N ALA A 51 -3.35 -2.17 -0.31
CA ALA A 51 -2.31 -1.38 -0.99
C ALA A 51 -2.22 -1.65 -2.51
N GLY A 52 -3.00 -2.58 -3.05
CA GLY A 52 -2.94 -2.98 -4.44
C GLY A 52 -1.52 -3.40 -4.84
N GLY A 53 -1.06 -2.94 -6.00
CA GLY A 53 0.31 -3.19 -6.47
C GLY A 53 1.40 -2.36 -5.77
N SER A 54 1.14 -1.87 -4.56
CA SER A 54 2.05 -1.12 -3.67
C SER A 54 2.76 0.08 -4.28
N ILE A 55 2.10 0.81 -5.19
CA ILE A 55 2.66 2.04 -5.77
C ILE A 55 2.87 3.12 -4.69
N LEU A 56 1.96 3.23 -3.72
CA LEU A 56 2.13 4.18 -2.61
C LEU A 56 3.36 3.84 -1.78
N ALA A 57 3.47 2.59 -1.32
CA ALA A 57 4.62 2.12 -0.54
C ALA A 57 5.96 2.43 -1.25
N LEU A 58 6.05 2.16 -2.55
CA LEU A 58 7.25 2.45 -3.34
C LEU A 58 7.62 3.94 -3.31
N GLU A 59 6.65 4.85 -3.43
CA GLU A 59 6.91 6.28 -3.40
C GLU A 59 7.21 6.78 -1.97
N VAL A 60 6.57 6.21 -0.95
CA VAL A 60 6.82 6.55 0.46
C VAL A 60 8.23 6.13 0.87
N LEU A 61 8.66 4.92 0.52
CA LEU A 61 9.97 4.38 0.90
C LEU A 61 11.15 5.13 0.26
N LYS A 62 10.94 5.76 -0.90
CA LYS A 62 11.94 6.67 -1.50
C LYS A 62 12.12 7.95 -0.68
N LEU A 63 11.06 8.42 -0.04
CA LEU A 63 11.04 9.66 0.75
C LEU A 63 11.43 9.40 2.21
N LEU A 64 11.16 8.20 2.71
CA LEU A 64 11.35 7.80 4.10
C LEU A 64 12.19 6.51 4.18
N PRO A 65 13.47 6.53 3.74
CA PRO A 65 14.27 5.32 3.54
C PRO A 65 14.56 4.53 4.83
N PHE A 66 14.40 5.15 6.00
CA PHE A 66 14.59 4.50 7.30
C PHE A 66 13.31 3.90 7.89
N SER A 67 12.16 4.11 7.24
CA SER A 67 10.87 3.60 7.71
C SER A 67 10.69 2.14 7.34
N LYS A 68 9.99 1.41 8.20
CA LYS A 68 9.54 0.05 7.94
C LYS A 68 8.10 0.09 7.45
N TYR A 69 7.80 -0.70 6.42
CA TYR A 69 6.51 -0.67 5.76
C TYR A 69 5.88 -2.06 5.75
N TRP A 70 4.67 -2.14 6.28
CA TRP A 70 3.81 -3.30 6.29
C TRP A 70 2.60 -3.01 5.41
N TRP A 71 2.13 -4.01 4.69
CA TRP A 71 0.92 -3.85 3.91
C TRP A 71 0.18 -5.17 3.72
N THR A 72 -1.10 -5.05 3.40
CA THR A 72 -2.01 -6.16 3.09
C THR A 72 -2.90 -5.84 1.90
N ASP A 73 -3.35 -6.87 1.19
CA ASP A 73 -4.39 -6.79 0.17
C ASP A 73 -5.02 -8.18 -0.04
N PHE A 74 -6.27 -8.25 -0.47
CA PHE A 74 -6.98 -9.50 -0.72
C PHE A 74 -6.69 -10.07 -2.13
N SER A 75 -6.13 -9.27 -3.03
CA SER A 75 -5.91 -9.61 -4.43
C SER A 75 -4.55 -10.28 -4.62
N THR A 76 -4.54 -11.60 -4.88
CA THR A 76 -3.30 -12.34 -5.19
C THR A 76 -2.48 -11.70 -6.33
N PRO A 77 -3.08 -11.24 -7.46
CA PRO A 77 -2.34 -10.52 -8.49
C PRO A 77 -1.64 -9.24 -8.00
N ALA A 78 -2.28 -8.50 -7.11
CA ALA A 78 -1.74 -7.27 -6.55
C ALA A 78 -0.53 -7.58 -5.64
N ILE A 79 -0.62 -8.64 -4.83
CA ILE A 79 0.47 -9.14 -3.99
C ILE A 79 1.69 -9.55 -4.81
N VAL A 80 1.48 -10.24 -5.93
CA VAL A 80 2.57 -10.66 -6.82
C VAL A 80 3.28 -9.43 -7.40
N ASP A 81 2.52 -8.46 -7.91
CA ASP A 81 3.06 -7.24 -8.50
C ASP A 81 3.82 -6.38 -7.47
N ALA A 82 3.28 -6.24 -6.27
CA ALA A 82 3.92 -5.56 -5.15
C ALA A 82 5.25 -6.19 -4.74
N LYS A 83 5.32 -7.53 -4.63
CA LYS A 83 6.56 -8.27 -4.33
C LYS A 83 7.66 -7.98 -5.34
N ILE A 84 7.31 -7.84 -6.62
CA ILE A 84 8.27 -7.51 -7.69
C ILE A 84 8.75 -6.06 -7.53
N LYS A 85 7.85 -5.12 -7.30
CA LYS A 85 8.16 -3.67 -7.19
C LYS A 85 8.99 -3.32 -5.96
N LEU A 86 8.75 -4.00 -4.83
CA LEU A 86 9.35 -3.67 -3.55
C LEU A 86 10.53 -4.56 -3.16
N LYS A 87 11.00 -5.45 -4.05
CA LYS A 87 12.06 -6.43 -3.77
C LYS A 87 13.36 -5.83 -3.20
N ASP A 88 13.64 -4.57 -3.51
CA ASP A 88 14.87 -3.86 -3.12
C ASP A 88 14.68 -3.02 -1.84
N PHE A 89 13.50 -3.07 -1.23
CA PHE A 89 13.16 -2.30 -0.03
C PHE A 89 12.92 -3.20 1.19
N PRO A 90 13.16 -2.72 2.42
CA PRO A 90 12.91 -3.47 3.65
C PRO A 90 11.41 -3.47 4.00
N VAL A 91 10.60 -4.13 3.17
CA VAL A 91 9.15 -4.25 3.34
C VAL A 91 8.74 -5.59 3.93
N PHE A 92 7.73 -5.57 4.77
CA PHE A 92 7.07 -6.77 5.28
C PHE A 92 5.75 -6.93 4.52
N ILE A 93 5.69 -7.94 3.67
CA ILE A 93 4.51 -8.25 2.85
C ILE A 93 3.77 -9.38 3.56
N ASP A 94 2.71 -9.04 4.28
CA ASP A 94 1.83 -10.05 4.86
C ASP A 94 0.66 -10.32 3.93
N SER A 95 0.63 -11.54 3.41
CA SER A 95 -0.41 -12.02 2.50
C SER A 95 -1.43 -12.90 3.21
N LYS A 96 -1.37 -13.03 4.54
CA LYS A 96 -2.37 -13.76 5.31
C LYS A 96 -3.57 -12.85 5.58
N ASP A 97 -4.76 -13.46 5.62
CA ASP A 97 -5.97 -12.80 6.10
C ASP A 97 -5.68 -12.23 7.49
N ILE A 98 -5.61 -10.89 7.58
CA ILE A 98 -5.37 -10.18 8.83
C ILE A 98 -6.46 -10.47 9.87
N ASP A 99 -7.60 -11.03 9.46
CA ASP A 99 -8.67 -11.51 10.33
C ASP A 99 -8.23 -12.62 11.29
N GLU A 100 -7.28 -13.49 10.93
CA GLU A 100 -6.78 -14.54 11.85
C GLU A 100 -5.76 -14.01 12.86
N ASP A 101 -5.13 -12.87 12.58
CA ASP A 101 -4.20 -12.22 13.49
C ASP A 101 -4.81 -11.01 14.19
N TYR A 102 -6.04 -10.56 13.88
CA TYR A 102 -6.61 -9.29 14.36
C TYR A 102 -6.57 -9.07 15.88
N GLU A 103 -6.64 -10.14 16.68
CA GLU A 103 -6.50 -10.10 18.15
C GLU A 103 -5.03 -9.99 18.64
N ASN A 104 -4.07 -10.38 17.81
CA ASN A 104 -2.62 -10.26 18.02
C ASN A 104 -1.96 -9.16 17.16
N THR A 105 -2.67 -8.60 16.17
CA THR A 105 -2.14 -7.60 15.25
C THR A 105 -1.91 -6.33 16.04
N ILE A 106 -0.66 -5.95 16.11
CA ILE A 106 -0.16 -4.89 16.98
C ILE A 106 -0.49 -3.54 16.32
N TRP A 107 -1.77 -3.16 16.27
CA TRP A 107 -2.20 -1.84 15.75
C TRP A 107 -1.49 -0.70 16.48
N HIS A 108 -1.20 -0.90 17.77
CA HIS A 108 -0.41 0.00 18.61
C HIS A 108 1.10 0.02 18.28
N ALA A 109 1.59 -0.86 17.41
CA ALA A 109 2.97 -0.86 16.93
C ALA A 109 3.14 -0.13 15.60
N PHE A 110 2.11 0.55 15.09
CA PHE A 110 2.26 1.40 13.92
C PHE A 110 2.11 2.86 14.32
N ASP A 111 3.03 3.67 13.82
CA ASP A 111 3.02 5.12 14.01
C ASP A 111 2.05 5.77 13.01
N VAL A 112 1.84 5.08 11.87
CA VAL A 112 0.97 5.50 10.78
C VAL A 112 0.19 4.31 10.25
N ILE A 113 -1.13 4.46 10.17
CA ILE A 113 -2.01 3.52 9.50
C ILE A 113 -2.63 4.22 8.29
N LEU A 114 -2.50 3.58 7.13
CA LEU A 114 -2.95 4.09 5.84
C LEU A 114 -4.03 3.19 5.26
N PHE A 115 -5.06 3.81 4.70
CA PHE A 115 -5.94 3.18 3.73
C PHE A 115 -5.94 4.06 2.48
N ALA A 116 -5.37 3.56 1.39
CA ALA A 116 -5.25 4.29 0.13
C ALA A 116 -6.16 3.68 -0.94
N GLY A 117 -7.47 3.85 -0.76
CA GLY A 117 -8.43 3.50 -1.81
C GLY A 117 -8.19 4.30 -3.10
N ALA A 118 -8.83 3.89 -4.19
CA ALA A 118 -8.69 4.50 -5.51
C ALA A 118 -8.78 6.05 -5.47
N PHE A 119 -9.63 6.61 -4.61
CA PHE A 119 -9.89 8.06 -4.55
C PHE A 119 -9.54 8.74 -3.22
N THR A 120 -9.23 8.00 -2.15
CA THR A 120 -9.11 8.56 -0.80
C THR A 120 -7.88 8.02 -0.08
N ILE A 121 -7.17 8.89 0.64
CA ILE A 121 -6.32 8.45 1.76
C ILE A 121 -7.08 8.74 3.05
N LEU A 122 -7.32 7.69 3.82
CA LEU A 122 -7.58 7.83 5.25
C LEU A 122 -6.27 7.52 5.97
N SER A 123 -5.71 8.52 6.63
CA SER A 123 -4.54 8.35 7.50
C SER A 123 -4.98 8.53 8.94
N LEU A 124 -4.76 7.51 9.78
CA LEU A 124 -4.76 7.68 11.22
C LEU A 124 -3.30 7.87 11.65
N ILE A 125 -2.99 9.04 12.18
CA ILE A 125 -1.70 9.31 12.82
C ILE A 125 -1.90 8.99 14.30
N CYS A 126 -1.21 7.94 14.77
CA CYS A 126 -1.28 7.52 16.15
C CYS A 126 -0.32 8.40 16.97
N SER A 127 -0.84 9.43 17.61
CA SER A 127 -0.06 10.22 18.57
C SER A 127 0.29 9.34 19.77
N SER A 128 1.58 9.32 20.16
CA SER A 128 2.01 8.85 21.47
C SER A 128 1.94 9.96 22.51
#